data_AF-A0A6I4IJS1-F1
#
_entry.id   AF-A0A6I4IJS1-F1
#
_cell.length_a   1.000
_cell.length_b   1.000
_cell.length_c   1.000
_cell.angle_alpha   90.00
_cell.angle_beta   90.00
_cell.angle_gamma   90.00
#
_symmetry.space_group_name_H-M   'P 1'
#
loop_
_entity.id
_entity.type
_entity.pdbx_description
1 polymer ?
#
loop_
_entity_poly.entity_id
_entity_poly.type
_entity_poly.pdbx_seq_one_letter_code
_entity_poly.pdbx_strand_id
1 'polypeptide(L)'
;MKAIPNDFEAFLYWVKETTESRWSNFSESKKDGNWWNHKHQVLEGAKWIDPLSDDEIDALEIKWNIKFPSDYRSFLRILHKVDKDDAFEEENEETGEMTLSYFPLFHDWRNDALIQDRLEYPFKFIKWKVFESSQPGWLKSWGNRPSSESECLAIVENWIEKARILIPINSHRFMVSNPNSTANHIISCYGFDTILYSLNLREHIINELRWDLGLDEREYADDTGKPPPLAISNAIQYIKGDISEEEEEDSIAKEKLYENSLLERRNAYHTIPYWEEVILYYSSGWSSIGLRFPYENYNKPNPIVVADPS
;
A
#
# COMPACT_ATOMS: atom_id res chain seq x y z
N MET A 1 -26.36 -2.11 1.39
CA MET A 1 -25.02 -2.56 1.85
C MET A 1 -25.05 -2.59 3.38
N LYS A 2 -24.46 -3.59 4.05
CA LYS A 2 -24.32 -3.55 5.53
C LYS A 2 -23.38 -2.39 5.89
N ALA A 3 -23.67 -1.64 6.95
CA ALA A 3 -22.79 -0.58 7.42
C ALA A 3 -21.41 -1.15 7.82
N ILE A 4 -20.34 -0.41 7.50
CA ILE A 4 -18.97 -0.78 7.86
C ILE A 4 -18.80 -0.63 9.39
N PRO A 5 -18.37 -1.67 10.13
CA PRO A 5 -18.21 -1.56 11.58
C PRO A 5 -17.09 -0.60 12.00
N ASN A 6 -17.35 0.19 13.05
CA ASN A 6 -16.36 1.10 13.66
C ASN A 6 -15.32 0.37 14.52
N ASP A 7 -15.73 -0.69 15.23
CA ASP A 7 -14.78 -1.56 15.93
C ASP A 7 -13.89 -2.30 14.93
N PHE A 8 -12.60 -2.43 15.24
CA PHE A 8 -11.64 -2.95 14.27
C PHE A 8 -11.76 -4.46 14.08
N GLU A 9 -11.97 -5.24 15.14
CA GLU A 9 -12.14 -6.69 14.98
C GLU A 9 -13.47 -7.03 14.31
N ALA A 10 -14.56 -6.33 14.68
CA ALA A 10 -15.83 -6.43 13.99
C ALA A 10 -15.70 -6.07 12.50
N PHE A 11 -14.88 -5.07 12.18
CA PHE A 11 -14.54 -4.72 10.80
C PHE A 11 -13.82 -5.86 10.08
N LEU A 12 -12.84 -6.52 10.70
CA LEU A 12 -12.14 -7.65 10.08
C LEU A 12 -13.08 -8.83 9.80
N TYR A 13 -13.99 -9.15 10.71
CA TYR A 13 -15.03 -10.16 10.45
C TYR A 13 -15.99 -9.74 9.34
N TRP A 14 -16.38 -8.46 9.30
CA TRP A 14 -17.19 -7.92 8.21
C TRP A 14 -16.45 -8.02 6.86
N VAL A 15 -15.15 -7.73 6.80
CA VAL A 15 -14.31 -7.92 5.60
C VAL A 15 -14.33 -9.38 5.18
N LYS A 16 -14.09 -10.31 6.12
CA LYS A 16 -14.11 -11.76 5.86
C LYS A 16 -15.43 -12.19 5.23
N GLU A 17 -16.55 -11.90 5.89
CA GLU A 17 -17.89 -12.29 5.43
C GLU A 17 -18.25 -11.64 4.09
N THR A 18 -17.95 -10.35 3.92
CA THR A 18 -18.32 -9.61 2.71
C THR A 18 -17.53 -10.09 1.51
N THR A 19 -16.21 -10.26 1.64
CA THR A 19 -15.35 -10.77 0.57
C THR A 19 -15.70 -12.20 0.19
N GLU A 20 -15.82 -13.14 1.15
CA GLU A 20 -16.20 -14.53 0.86
C GLU A 20 -17.58 -14.65 0.22
N SER A 21 -18.54 -13.83 0.64
CA SER A 21 -19.87 -13.77 0.03
C SER A 21 -19.82 -13.27 -1.42
N ARG A 22 -18.95 -12.30 -1.73
CA ARG A 22 -18.81 -11.76 -3.08
C ARG A 22 -18.02 -12.70 -3.98
N TRP A 23 -16.91 -13.25 -3.49
CA TRP A 23 -16.14 -14.28 -4.19
C TRP A 23 -16.98 -15.52 -4.51
N SER A 24 -17.87 -15.94 -3.62
CA SER A 24 -18.80 -17.06 -3.88
C SER A 24 -19.88 -16.75 -4.92
N ASN A 25 -20.19 -15.47 -5.16
CA ASN A 25 -21.22 -15.00 -6.09
C ASN A 25 -20.60 -14.18 -7.24
N PHE A 26 -19.46 -14.65 -7.75
CA PHE A 26 -18.62 -13.87 -8.67
C PHE A 26 -19.33 -13.44 -9.97
N SER A 27 -20.29 -14.22 -10.46
CA SER A 27 -21.10 -13.86 -11.63
C SER A 27 -21.92 -12.58 -11.44
N GLU A 28 -22.35 -12.29 -10.20
CA GLU A 28 -23.08 -11.06 -9.87
C GLU A 28 -22.11 -9.89 -9.69
N SER A 29 -20.98 -10.09 -9.00
CA SER A 29 -19.99 -9.02 -8.79
C SER A 29 -19.31 -8.55 -10.08
N LYS A 30 -19.25 -9.40 -11.12
CA LYS A 30 -18.79 -9.00 -12.47
C LYS A 30 -19.57 -7.83 -13.06
N LYS A 31 -20.82 -7.61 -12.63
CA LYS A 31 -21.67 -6.52 -13.16
C LYS A 31 -21.23 -5.14 -12.67
N ASP A 32 -20.41 -5.08 -11.63
CA ASP A 32 -19.97 -3.82 -11.01
C ASP A 32 -18.97 -3.02 -11.89
N GLY A 33 -18.54 -3.58 -13.03
CA GLY A 33 -17.72 -2.89 -14.03
C GLY A 33 -16.34 -2.49 -13.51
N ASN A 34 -15.32 -3.31 -13.76
CA ASN A 34 -13.93 -2.91 -13.50
C ASN A 34 -13.09 -2.97 -14.80
N TRP A 35 -12.36 -1.92 -15.14
CA TRP A 35 -11.35 -1.96 -16.22
C TRP A 35 -10.26 -3.01 -15.92
N TRP A 36 -10.12 -3.42 -14.65
CA TRP A 36 -9.28 -4.52 -14.16
C TRP A 36 -10.07 -5.82 -13.88
N ASN A 37 -11.20 -6.05 -14.57
CA ASN A 37 -12.10 -7.21 -14.41
C ASN A 37 -11.42 -8.59 -14.45
N HIS A 38 -10.26 -8.74 -15.09
CA HIS A 38 -9.56 -10.01 -15.21
C HIS A 38 -8.81 -10.41 -13.94
N LYS A 39 -8.38 -9.43 -13.14
CA LYS A 39 -7.57 -9.66 -11.93
C LYS A 39 -8.32 -10.42 -10.85
N HIS A 40 -9.59 -10.12 -10.62
CA HIS A 40 -10.35 -10.74 -9.51
C HIS A 40 -11.01 -12.08 -9.89
N GLN A 41 -10.88 -12.54 -11.14
CA GLN A 41 -11.42 -13.86 -11.54
C GLN A 41 -10.71 -15.01 -10.82
N VAL A 42 -9.43 -14.83 -10.51
CA VAL A 42 -8.65 -15.85 -9.80
C VAL A 42 -9.15 -16.07 -8.37
N LEU A 43 -9.86 -15.10 -7.79
CA LEU A 43 -10.43 -15.16 -6.44
C LEU A 43 -11.88 -15.71 -6.44
N GLU A 44 -12.44 -16.16 -7.55
CA GLU A 44 -13.78 -16.77 -7.57
C GLU A 44 -13.88 -17.95 -6.60
N GLY A 45 -14.78 -17.87 -5.62
CA GLY A 45 -14.95 -18.88 -4.58
C GLY A 45 -13.81 -18.96 -3.55
N ALA A 46 -12.92 -17.96 -3.51
CA ALA A 46 -11.85 -17.87 -2.51
C ALA A 46 -12.39 -17.77 -1.07
N LYS A 47 -11.56 -18.15 -0.11
CA LYS A 47 -11.84 -18.12 1.32
C LYS A 47 -10.64 -17.71 2.13
N TRP A 48 -10.90 -17.04 3.25
CA TRP A 48 -9.89 -16.78 4.26
C TRP A 48 -9.67 -18.02 5.11
N ILE A 49 -8.44 -18.52 5.11
CA ILE A 49 -8.02 -19.75 5.75
C ILE A 49 -6.85 -19.50 6.71
N ASP A 50 -6.49 -20.55 7.46
CA ASP A 50 -5.23 -20.62 8.19
C ASP A 50 -4.93 -19.42 9.11
N PRO A 51 -5.87 -19.00 9.98
CA PRO A 51 -5.61 -17.94 10.95
C PRO A 51 -4.40 -18.30 11.84
N LEU A 52 -3.71 -17.28 12.35
CA LEU A 52 -2.63 -17.49 13.32
C LEU A 52 -3.19 -17.48 14.75
N SER A 53 -2.72 -18.40 15.59
CA SER A 53 -2.90 -18.34 17.04
C SER A 53 -1.98 -17.31 17.68
N ASP A 54 -2.29 -16.84 18.89
CA ASP A 54 -1.42 -15.90 19.60
C ASP A 54 -0.02 -16.49 19.88
N ASP A 55 0.07 -17.79 20.17
CA ASP A 55 1.37 -18.48 20.35
C ASP A 55 2.21 -18.48 19.06
N GLU A 56 1.58 -18.66 17.90
CA GLU A 56 2.27 -18.56 16.61
C GLU A 56 2.71 -17.13 16.32
N ILE A 57 1.87 -16.15 16.60
CA ILE A 57 2.21 -14.72 16.43
C ILE A 57 3.39 -14.36 17.34
N ASP A 58 3.38 -14.79 18.60
CA ASP A 58 4.47 -14.55 19.55
C ASP A 58 5.78 -15.23 19.09
N ALA A 59 5.70 -16.43 18.54
CA ALA A 59 6.86 -17.11 17.96
C ALA A 59 7.42 -16.36 16.73
N LEU A 60 6.57 -15.78 15.89
CA LEU A 60 6.97 -14.97 14.74
C LEU A 60 7.62 -13.64 15.17
N GLU A 61 7.07 -12.97 16.20
CA GLU A 61 7.65 -11.76 16.77
C GLU A 61 9.08 -12.01 17.28
N ILE A 62 9.29 -13.13 17.99
CA ILE A 62 10.62 -13.56 18.45
C ILE A 62 11.54 -13.87 17.27
N LYS A 63 11.06 -14.67 16.32
CA LYS A 63 11.85 -15.15 15.17
C LYS A 63 12.39 -14.01 14.31
N TRP A 64 11.53 -13.04 14.00
CA TRP A 64 11.86 -11.94 13.11
C TRP A 64 12.36 -10.70 13.87
N ASN A 65 12.39 -10.74 15.20
CA ASN A 65 12.70 -9.59 16.06
C ASN A 65 11.84 -8.36 15.71
N ILE A 66 10.54 -8.60 15.54
CA ILE A 66 9.52 -7.60 15.21
C ILE A 66 8.48 -7.60 16.34
N LYS A 67 7.93 -6.44 16.66
CA LYS A 67 6.73 -6.35 17.49
C LYS A 67 5.55 -5.94 16.61
N PHE A 68 4.53 -6.78 16.55
CA PHE A 68 3.33 -6.46 15.79
C PHE A 68 2.43 -5.53 16.61
N PRO A 69 1.91 -4.46 15.98
CA PRO A 69 0.82 -3.68 16.54
C PRO A 69 -0.42 -4.54 16.79
N SER A 70 -1.25 -4.15 17.77
CA SER A 70 -2.41 -4.96 18.17
C SER A 70 -3.43 -5.16 17.06
N ASP A 71 -3.64 -4.16 16.21
CA ASP A 71 -4.47 -4.25 15.01
C ASP A 71 -3.89 -5.21 13.97
N TYR A 72 -2.56 -5.20 13.77
CA TYR A 72 -1.92 -6.18 12.90
C TYR A 72 -2.01 -7.61 13.46
N ARG A 73 -1.91 -7.78 14.79
CA ARG A 73 -2.18 -9.08 15.43
C ARG A 73 -3.63 -9.54 15.20
N SER A 74 -4.61 -8.65 15.35
CA SER A 74 -6.01 -8.96 15.04
C SER A 74 -6.19 -9.36 13.58
N PHE A 75 -5.51 -8.67 12.65
CA PHE A 75 -5.51 -9.02 11.24
C PHE A 75 -4.96 -10.44 11.01
N LEU A 76 -3.81 -10.80 11.58
CA LEU A 76 -3.25 -12.15 11.49
C LEU A 76 -4.14 -13.23 12.13
N ARG A 77 -4.94 -12.90 13.15
CA ARG A 77 -5.89 -13.86 13.74
C ARG A 77 -7.12 -14.13 12.86
N ILE A 78 -7.51 -13.19 11.98
CA ILE A 78 -8.81 -13.23 11.29
C ILE A 78 -8.64 -13.40 9.77
N LEU A 79 -7.70 -12.65 9.18
CA LEU A 79 -7.50 -12.46 7.74
C LEU A 79 -6.05 -12.76 7.32
N HIS A 80 -5.39 -13.75 7.93
CA HIS A 80 -3.98 -14.05 7.64
C HIS A 80 -3.73 -14.43 6.19
N LYS A 81 -4.54 -15.35 5.65
CA LYS A 81 -4.28 -15.97 4.35
C LYS A 81 -5.58 -16.24 3.59
N VAL A 82 -5.51 -16.12 2.28
CA VAL A 82 -6.54 -16.57 1.35
C VAL A 82 -6.08 -17.87 0.69
N ASP A 83 -7.01 -18.78 0.42
CA ASP A 83 -6.74 -20.08 -0.21
C ASP A 83 -6.37 -20.00 -1.70
N LYS A 84 -6.37 -18.79 -2.25
CA LYS A 84 -6.01 -18.47 -3.63
C LYS A 84 -5.08 -17.27 -3.69
N ASP A 85 -4.17 -17.32 -4.63
CA ASP A 85 -3.29 -16.21 -4.97
C ASP A 85 -4.03 -15.17 -5.81
N ASP A 86 -3.63 -13.92 -5.63
CA ASP A 86 -3.93 -12.82 -6.55
C ASP A 86 -3.02 -12.93 -7.80
N ALA A 87 -3.37 -12.23 -8.87
CA ALA A 87 -2.61 -12.25 -10.11
C ALA A 87 -2.46 -10.86 -10.73
N PHE A 88 -1.32 -10.59 -11.37
CA PHE A 88 -1.16 -9.42 -12.22
C PHE A 88 -0.67 -9.85 -13.60
N GLU A 89 -1.06 -9.07 -14.60
CA GLU A 89 -0.56 -9.24 -15.96
C GLU A 89 0.83 -8.64 -16.05
N GLU A 90 1.78 -9.44 -16.49
CA GLU A 90 3.16 -9.05 -16.74
C GLU A 90 3.40 -9.11 -18.24
N GLU A 91 3.75 -7.95 -18.82
CA GLU A 91 4.18 -7.88 -20.21
C GLU A 91 5.66 -8.20 -20.28
N ASN A 92 6.02 -9.16 -21.13
CA ASN A 92 7.40 -9.40 -21.48
C ASN A 92 7.90 -8.25 -22.37
N GLU A 93 8.82 -7.44 -21.85
CA GLU A 93 9.31 -6.22 -22.54
C GLU A 93 9.92 -6.48 -23.93
N GLU A 94 10.46 -7.67 -24.19
CA GLU A 94 11.10 -8.01 -25.47
C GLU A 94 10.11 -8.50 -26.52
N THR A 95 9.08 -9.23 -26.10
CA THR A 95 8.15 -9.93 -27.00
C THR A 95 6.75 -9.30 -27.03
N GLY A 96 6.41 -8.47 -26.04
CA GLY A 96 5.05 -7.96 -25.81
C GLY A 96 4.05 -9.02 -25.36
N GLU A 97 4.52 -10.23 -25.01
CA GLU A 97 3.64 -11.31 -24.55
C GLU A 97 3.14 -11.02 -23.12
N MET A 98 1.82 -11.13 -22.92
CA MET A 98 1.20 -10.98 -21.60
C MET A 98 1.14 -12.33 -20.89
N THR A 99 1.67 -12.39 -19.68
CA THR A 99 1.60 -13.56 -18.80
C THR A 99 0.96 -13.19 -17.47
N LEU A 100 0.43 -14.18 -16.74
CA LEU A 100 -0.09 -13.97 -15.38
C LEU A 100 0.94 -14.39 -14.35
N SER A 101 1.36 -13.44 -13.53
CA SER A 101 2.21 -13.66 -12.37
C SER A 101 1.34 -13.71 -11.11
N TYR A 102 1.48 -14.79 -10.34
CA TYR A 102 0.67 -15.07 -9.15
C TYR A 102 1.43 -14.74 -7.87
N PHE A 103 0.72 -14.18 -6.89
CA PHE A 103 1.27 -13.79 -5.60
C PHE A 103 0.17 -13.83 -4.54
N PRO A 104 0.52 -14.08 -3.27
CA PRO A 104 -0.50 -14.15 -2.23
C PRO A 104 -1.13 -12.76 -2.02
N LEU A 105 -2.45 -12.71 -1.88
CA LEU A 105 -3.21 -11.48 -1.64
C LEU A 105 -2.71 -10.73 -0.40
N PHE A 106 -2.37 -11.49 0.64
CA PHE A 106 -1.65 -11.06 1.84
C PHE A 106 -0.57 -12.08 2.18
N HIS A 107 0.57 -11.63 2.71
CA HIS A 107 1.71 -12.52 2.93
C HIS A 107 1.42 -13.59 3.99
N ASP A 108 1.66 -14.85 3.61
CA ASP A 108 1.65 -15.98 4.52
C ASP A 108 2.89 -15.92 5.42
N TRP A 109 2.70 -15.55 6.68
CA TRP A 109 3.77 -15.44 7.68
C TRP A 109 4.35 -16.80 8.09
N ARG A 110 3.74 -17.92 7.69
CA ARG A 110 4.34 -19.26 7.82
C ARG A 110 5.35 -19.56 6.70
N ASN A 111 5.41 -18.74 5.64
CA ASN A 111 6.37 -18.89 4.56
C ASN A 111 7.62 -18.03 4.81
N ASP A 112 8.62 -18.63 5.45
CA ASP A 112 9.86 -17.96 5.81
C ASP A 112 10.60 -17.33 4.65
N ALA A 113 10.66 -18.03 3.50
CA ALA A 113 11.36 -17.54 2.34
C ALA A 113 10.69 -16.28 1.76
N LEU A 114 9.36 -16.25 1.73
CA LEU A 114 8.59 -15.08 1.35
C LEU A 114 8.84 -13.91 2.32
N ILE A 115 8.72 -14.14 3.62
CA ILE A 115 8.89 -13.09 4.63
C ILE A 115 10.31 -12.53 4.62
N GLN A 116 11.33 -13.39 4.54
CA GLN A 116 12.73 -12.98 4.38
C GLN A 116 12.90 -12.09 3.15
N ASP A 117 12.36 -12.51 1.99
CA ASP A 117 12.47 -11.74 0.77
C ASP A 117 11.80 -10.38 0.89
N ARG A 118 10.58 -10.32 1.45
CA ARG A 118 9.83 -9.08 1.63
C ARG A 118 10.50 -8.13 2.62
N LEU A 119 11.05 -8.63 3.73
CA LEU A 119 11.80 -7.80 4.69
C LEU A 119 13.04 -7.14 4.06
N GLU A 120 13.71 -7.83 3.14
CA GLU A 120 14.89 -7.30 2.44
C GLU A 120 14.54 -6.48 1.18
N TYR A 121 13.31 -6.63 0.66
CA TYR A 121 12.89 -6.07 -0.62
C TYR A 121 13.15 -4.55 -0.75
N PRO A 122 12.72 -3.68 0.20
CA PRO A 122 12.98 -2.24 0.09
C PRO A 122 14.47 -1.91 -0.05
N PHE A 123 15.31 -2.63 0.70
CA PHE A 123 16.73 -2.36 0.81
C PHE A 123 17.51 -2.90 -0.38
N LYS A 124 17.09 -4.03 -0.97
CA LYS A 124 17.62 -4.52 -2.24
C LYS A 124 17.44 -3.47 -3.34
N PHE A 125 16.25 -2.89 -3.47
CA PHE A 125 15.97 -1.87 -4.48
C PHE A 125 16.69 -0.54 -4.20
N ILE A 126 16.84 -0.14 -2.94
CA ILE A 126 17.67 1.02 -2.58
C ILE A 126 19.14 0.78 -2.98
N LYS A 127 19.72 -0.37 -2.61
CA LYS A 127 21.10 -0.72 -2.99
C LYS A 127 21.28 -0.74 -4.50
N TRP A 128 20.39 -1.43 -5.23
CA TRP A 128 20.38 -1.43 -6.69
C TRP A 128 20.34 -0.01 -7.27
N LYS A 129 19.45 0.85 -6.74
CA LYS A 129 19.34 2.23 -7.20
C LYS A 129 20.60 3.05 -6.89
N VAL A 130 21.35 2.75 -5.84
CA VAL A 130 22.60 3.46 -5.50
C VAL A 130 23.78 2.99 -6.37
N PHE A 131 23.91 1.69 -6.60
CA PHE A 131 25.14 1.07 -7.13
C PHE A 131 25.03 0.59 -8.58
N GLU A 132 23.83 0.22 -9.05
CA GLU A 132 23.64 -0.46 -10.33
C GLU A 132 22.81 0.34 -11.34
N SER A 133 21.99 1.27 -10.87
CA SER A 133 21.15 2.10 -11.75
C SER A 133 21.96 3.14 -12.53
N SER A 134 21.56 3.37 -13.79
CA SER A 134 22.11 4.43 -14.65
C SER A 134 21.83 5.86 -14.15
N GLN A 135 20.84 6.01 -13.27
CA GLN A 135 20.55 7.26 -12.57
C GLN A 135 20.59 6.99 -11.07
N PRO A 136 21.79 7.03 -10.47
CA PRO A 136 21.96 6.53 -9.13
C PRO A 136 21.31 7.45 -8.09
N GLY A 137 20.64 6.83 -7.12
CA GLY A 137 20.01 7.54 -6.00
C GLY A 137 21.02 7.90 -4.91
N TRP A 138 20.86 9.05 -4.26
CA TRP A 138 21.61 9.41 -3.06
C TRP A 138 20.81 10.36 -2.18
N LEU A 139 20.56 9.98 -0.92
CA LEU A 139 19.83 10.84 0.02
C LEU A 139 20.71 12.04 0.43
N LYS A 140 20.10 13.22 0.53
CA LYS A 140 20.72 14.43 1.09
C LYS A 140 21.17 14.22 2.53
N SER A 141 20.42 13.47 3.33
CA SER A 141 20.82 13.14 4.72
C SER A 141 22.10 12.30 4.81
N TRP A 142 22.50 11.64 3.71
CA TRP A 142 23.75 10.89 3.63
C TRP A 142 24.97 11.78 3.36
N GLY A 143 24.77 13.08 3.12
CA GLY A 143 25.83 14.02 2.78
C GLY A 143 26.30 13.87 1.33
N ASN A 144 27.52 14.33 1.04
CA ASN A 144 28.09 14.17 -0.30
C ASN A 144 28.43 12.71 -0.55
N ARG A 145 28.10 12.21 -1.75
CA ARG A 145 28.44 10.84 -2.16
C ARG A 145 29.97 10.68 -2.21
N PRO A 146 30.56 9.75 -1.44
CA PRO A 146 31.98 9.45 -1.54
C PRO A 146 32.37 8.89 -2.90
N SER A 147 33.62 9.08 -3.32
CA SER A 147 34.18 8.40 -4.50
C SER A 147 34.47 6.92 -4.25
N SER A 148 34.62 6.53 -2.99
CA SER A 148 34.88 5.15 -2.57
C SER A 148 33.57 4.37 -2.44
N GLU A 149 33.45 3.28 -3.18
CA GLU A 149 32.26 2.41 -3.13
C GLU A 149 32.08 1.77 -1.75
N SER A 150 33.17 1.39 -1.07
CA SER A 150 33.10 0.84 0.29
C SER A 150 32.60 1.86 1.31
N GLU A 151 32.94 3.15 1.15
CA GLU A 151 32.41 4.22 2.00
C GLU A 151 30.93 4.47 1.71
N CYS A 152 30.53 4.43 0.43
CA CYS A 152 29.12 4.50 0.06
C CYS A 152 28.32 3.37 0.69
N LEU A 153 28.82 2.13 0.62
CA LEU A 153 28.17 0.96 1.19
C LEU A 153 28.01 1.10 2.71
N ALA A 154 29.05 1.54 3.42
CA ALA A 154 28.98 1.75 4.87
C ALA A 154 27.90 2.77 5.27
N ILE A 155 27.75 3.85 4.51
CA ILE A 155 26.70 4.86 4.73
C ILE A 155 25.31 4.26 4.53
N VAL A 156 25.11 3.54 3.41
CA VAL A 156 23.83 2.91 3.07
C VAL A 156 23.46 1.86 4.11
N GLU A 157 24.40 1.01 4.54
CA GLU A 157 24.12 -0.04 5.53
C GLU A 157 23.76 0.52 6.91
N ASN A 158 24.47 1.54 7.39
CA ASN A 158 24.12 2.23 8.63
C ASN A 158 22.76 2.95 8.56
N TRP A 159 22.33 3.40 7.38
CA TRP A 159 20.97 3.92 7.19
C TRP A 159 19.93 2.79 7.20
N ILE A 160 20.19 1.68 6.50
CA ILE A 160 19.30 0.51 6.44
C ILE A 160 19.02 -0.03 7.84
N GLU A 161 20.03 -0.15 8.69
CA GLU A 161 19.87 -0.62 10.08
C GLU A 161 18.82 0.18 10.86
N LYS A 162 18.71 1.49 10.59
CA LYS A 162 17.76 2.40 11.24
C LYS A 162 16.40 2.41 10.56
N ALA A 163 16.36 2.16 9.24
CA ALA A 163 15.16 2.15 8.43
C ALA A 163 14.39 0.81 8.46
N ARG A 164 14.94 -0.25 9.08
CA ARG A 164 14.32 -1.57 9.33
C ARG A 164 13.19 -1.52 10.37
N ILE A 165 12.22 -0.65 10.14
CA ILE A 165 11.00 -0.47 10.95
C ILE A 165 9.76 -0.89 10.14
N LEU A 166 9.87 -1.89 9.28
CA LEU A 166 8.85 -2.26 8.31
C LEU A 166 8.31 -3.67 8.53
N ILE A 167 7.00 -3.81 8.53
CA ILE A 167 6.25 -5.07 8.62
C ILE A 167 5.60 -5.33 7.24
N PRO A 168 6.00 -6.38 6.51
CA PRO A 168 5.43 -6.68 5.19
C PRO A 168 3.97 -7.11 5.31
N ILE A 169 3.09 -6.59 4.44
CA ILE A 169 1.65 -6.90 4.44
C ILE A 169 1.26 -7.68 3.19
N ASN A 170 1.44 -7.07 2.01
CA ASN A 170 1.18 -7.66 0.71
C ASN A 170 1.99 -6.93 -0.38
N SER A 171 2.29 -7.61 -1.49
CA SER A 171 3.03 -7.04 -2.63
C SER A 171 4.28 -6.23 -2.21
N HIS A 172 4.24 -4.90 -2.35
CA HIS A 172 5.27 -3.94 -1.95
C HIS A 172 4.76 -2.96 -0.88
N ARG A 173 3.84 -3.42 -0.01
CA ARG A 173 3.19 -2.66 1.07
C ARG A 173 3.76 -3.07 2.42
N PHE A 174 4.14 -2.07 3.20
CA PHE A 174 4.80 -2.24 4.49
C PHE A 174 4.17 -1.33 5.54
N MET A 175 3.80 -1.89 6.69
CA MET A 175 3.43 -1.11 7.86
C MET A 175 4.69 -0.62 8.58
N VAL A 176 4.72 0.66 8.92
CA VAL A 176 5.76 1.24 9.76
C VAL A 176 5.52 0.80 11.20
N SER A 177 6.44 0.06 11.79
CA SER A 177 6.29 -0.55 13.12
C SER A 177 6.48 0.42 14.29
N ASN A 178 6.72 1.72 14.03
CA ASN A 178 7.00 2.75 15.04
C ASN A 178 6.20 4.03 14.72
N PRO A 179 5.43 4.61 15.67
CA PRO A 179 5.18 4.14 17.04
C PRO A 179 4.27 2.92 17.04
N ASN A 180 4.72 1.75 17.53
CA ASN A 180 3.97 0.48 17.58
C ASN A 180 2.54 0.65 18.15
N SER A 181 1.59 1.03 17.30
CA SER A 181 0.29 1.64 17.62
C SER A 181 -0.72 1.23 16.55
N THR A 182 -2.00 1.27 16.88
CA THR A 182 -3.12 0.93 15.98
C THR A 182 -3.35 1.95 14.85
N ALA A 183 -2.51 2.98 14.76
CA ALA A 183 -2.57 4.02 13.72
C ALA A 183 -1.27 4.06 12.91
N ASN A 184 -0.58 2.93 12.81
CA ASN A 184 0.66 2.82 12.07
C ASN A 184 0.43 2.98 10.57
N HIS A 185 1.25 3.85 9.98
CA HIS A 185 1.15 4.19 8.57
C HIS A 185 1.65 3.04 7.71
N ILE A 186 1.10 2.94 6.51
CA ILE A 186 1.48 1.94 5.53
C ILE A 186 2.07 2.65 4.33
N ILE A 187 3.28 2.26 3.99
CA ILE A 187 3.99 2.75 2.81
C ILE A 187 3.92 1.72 1.70
N SER A 188 3.87 2.20 0.47
CA SER A 188 4.13 1.41 -0.71
C SER A 188 5.56 1.71 -1.15
N CYS A 189 6.45 0.73 -1.07
CA CYS A 189 7.89 0.93 -1.25
C CYS A 189 8.45 0.10 -2.40
N TYR A 190 8.86 0.78 -3.47
CA TYR A 190 9.62 0.24 -4.58
C TYR A 190 10.99 0.93 -4.65
N GLY A 191 11.77 0.77 -3.57
CA GLY A 191 13.04 1.47 -3.40
C GLY A 191 12.83 2.97 -3.12
N PHE A 192 13.42 3.85 -3.95
CA PHE A 192 13.23 5.30 -3.80
C PHE A 192 11.86 5.79 -4.29
N ASP A 193 11.16 5.02 -5.12
CA ASP A 193 9.75 5.28 -5.43
C ASP A 193 8.91 4.74 -4.27
N THR A 194 8.74 5.57 -3.25
CA THR A 194 7.98 5.24 -2.03
C THR A 194 6.90 6.28 -1.79
N ILE A 195 5.71 5.81 -1.41
CA ILE A 195 4.56 6.67 -1.10
C ILE A 195 3.95 6.36 0.27
N LEU A 196 3.32 7.35 0.90
CA LEU A 196 2.40 7.12 2.02
C LEU A 196 1.09 6.57 1.46
N TYR A 197 0.93 5.25 1.52
CA TYR A 197 -0.18 4.57 0.89
C TYR A 197 -1.46 4.69 1.72
N SER A 198 -1.39 4.40 3.02
CA SER A 198 -2.53 4.46 3.93
C SER A 198 -2.12 4.94 5.31
N LEU A 199 -3.02 5.63 6.00
CA LEU A 199 -2.79 6.16 7.35
C LEU A 199 -2.85 5.09 8.43
N ASN A 200 -3.58 3.99 8.17
CA ASN A 200 -3.72 2.86 9.09
C ASN A 200 -4.13 1.58 8.34
N LEU A 201 -4.16 0.46 9.07
CA LEU A 201 -4.49 -0.86 8.51
C LEU A 201 -5.92 -0.97 7.99
N ARG A 202 -6.89 -0.26 8.59
CA ARG A 202 -8.28 -0.23 8.10
C ARG A 202 -8.37 0.37 6.70
N GLU A 203 -7.78 1.55 6.51
CA GLU A 203 -7.75 2.20 5.19
C GLU A 203 -7.04 1.31 4.17
N HIS A 204 -5.92 0.69 4.55
CA HIS A 204 -5.19 -0.23 3.69
C HIS A 204 -6.04 -1.41 3.21
N ILE A 205 -6.73 -2.10 4.12
CA ILE A 205 -7.59 -3.23 3.77
C ILE A 205 -8.72 -2.80 2.82
N ILE A 206 -9.31 -1.62 3.04
CA ILE A 206 -10.33 -1.07 2.14
C ILE A 206 -9.74 -0.77 0.76
N ASN A 207 -8.51 -0.26 0.68
CA ASN A 207 -7.87 0.07 -0.59
C ASN A 207 -7.59 -1.18 -1.42
N GLU A 208 -6.99 -2.18 -0.77
CA GLU A 208 -6.58 -3.41 -1.44
C GLU A 208 -7.80 -4.27 -1.83
N LEU A 209 -8.90 -4.21 -1.06
CA LEU A 209 -10.08 -5.06 -1.27
C LEU A 209 -11.33 -4.29 -1.68
N ARG A 210 -11.20 -3.03 -2.15
CA ARG A 210 -12.35 -2.14 -2.40
C ARG A 210 -13.43 -2.79 -3.26
N TRP A 211 -13.00 -3.44 -4.33
CA TRP A 211 -13.88 -4.13 -5.28
C TRP A 211 -14.46 -5.41 -4.69
N ASP A 212 -13.64 -6.19 -3.99
CA ASP A 212 -14.07 -7.42 -3.30
C ASP A 212 -15.05 -7.13 -2.16
N LEU A 213 -15.04 -5.91 -1.62
CA LEU A 213 -15.99 -5.40 -0.64
C LEU A 213 -17.25 -4.78 -1.26
N GLY A 214 -17.27 -4.55 -2.58
CA GLY A 214 -18.38 -3.91 -3.29
C GLY A 214 -18.50 -2.41 -3.00
N LEU A 215 -17.39 -1.75 -2.68
CA LEU A 215 -17.31 -0.31 -2.38
C LEU A 215 -17.00 0.55 -3.63
N ASP A 216 -16.82 -0.09 -4.78
CA ASP A 216 -16.60 0.57 -6.05
C ASP A 216 -17.97 0.95 -6.67
N GLU A 217 -18.35 2.22 -6.58
CA GLU A 217 -19.55 2.77 -7.21
C GLU A 217 -19.18 3.56 -8.47
N ARG A 218 -18.28 3.03 -9.29
CA ARG A 218 -17.97 3.63 -10.58
C ARG A 218 -19.08 3.31 -11.59
N GLU A 219 -20.11 4.16 -11.64
CA GLU A 219 -20.67 4.52 -12.95
C GLU A 219 -19.53 5.14 -13.76
N TYR A 220 -19.18 4.53 -14.90
CA TYR A 220 -18.06 5.02 -15.69
C TYR A 220 -18.38 6.37 -16.32
N ALA A 221 -17.41 7.28 -16.13
CA ALA A 221 -17.03 8.39 -17.00
C ALA A 221 -17.97 9.61 -17.01
N ASP A 222 -17.45 10.72 -16.48
CA ASP A 222 -17.61 11.96 -17.25
C ASP A 222 -16.88 11.80 -18.59
N ASP A 223 -17.24 12.63 -19.57
CA ASP A 223 -16.85 12.58 -20.98
C ASP A 223 -15.33 12.57 -21.25
N THR A 224 -14.51 12.66 -20.19
CA THR A 224 -13.04 12.70 -20.25
C THR A 224 -12.37 11.35 -20.02
N GLY A 225 -13.10 10.32 -19.57
CA GLY A 225 -12.62 8.94 -19.48
C GLY A 225 -11.42 8.72 -18.54
N LYS A 226 -11.18 9.63 -17.58
CA LYS A 226 -10.10 9.47 -16.59
C LYS A 226 -10.66 8.98 -15.24
N PRO A 227 -10.12 7.90 -14.65
CA PRO A 227 -10.46 7.55 -13.28
C PRO A 227 -9.94 8.63 -12.32
N PRO A 228 -10.63 8.91 -11.20
CA PRO A 228 -10.09 9.80 -10.19
C PRO A 228 -8.73 9.26 -9.71
N PRO A 229 -7.76 10.14 -9.41
CA PRO A 229 -6.46 9.72 -8.89
C PRO A 229 -6.64 8.77 -7.70
N LEU A 230 -5.81 7.71 -7.65
CA LEU A 230 -5.81 6.64 -6.64
C LEU A 230 -5.74 7.10 -5.17
N ALA A 231 -5.69 8.40 -4.89
CA ALA A 231 -5.62 8.99 -3.55
C ALA A 231 -6.98 9.50 -3.00
N ILE A 232 -8.08 9.44 -3.76
CA ILE A 232 -9.28 10.25 -3.43
C ILE A 232 -10.48 9.44 -2.92
N SER A 233 -10.47 8.10 -2.96
CA SER A 233 -11.71 7.34 -2.75
C SER A 233 -12.04 6.95 -1.29
N ASN A 234 -11.20 7.24 -0.29
CA ASN A 234 -11.39 6.68 1.07
C ASN A 234 -11.82 7.65 2.17
N ALA A 235 -11.81 8.95 1.91
CA ALA A 235 -12.43 9.91 2.82
C ALA A 235 -13.96 10.02 2.60
N ILE A 236 -14.46 9.57 1.44
CA ILE A 236 -15.80 9.94 0.95
C ILE A 236 -16.90 8.91 1.30
N GLN A 237 -16.58 7.67 1.68
CA GLN A 237 -17.61 6.62 1.85
C GLN A 237 -17.95 6.22 3.29
N TYR A 238 -17.50 6.96 4.31
CA TYR A 238 -17.85 6.65 5.70
C TYR A 238 -19.22 7.16 6.17
N ILE A 239 -20.02 7.77 5.30
CA ILE A 239 -21.37 8.23 5.64
C ILE A 239 -22.31 7.85 4.50
N LYS A 240 -23.01 6.71 4.63
CA LYS A 240 -24.30 6.51 3.96
C LYS A 240 -25.39 6.48 5.02
N GLY A 241 -26.07 7.61 5.16
CA GLY A 241 -27.45 7.71 5.63
C GLY A 241 -28.17 8.65 4.67
N ASP A 242 -29.09 8.09 3.88
CA ASP A 242 -30.15 8.70 3.05
C ASP A 242 -29.84 9.94 2.20
N ILE A 243 -29.91 9.78 0.87
CA ILE A 243 -29.67 10.84 -0.13
C ILE A 243 -31.00 11.37 -0.68
N SER A 244 -31.18 12.69 -0.63
CA SER A 244 -32.07 13.47 -1.51
C SER A 244 -31.57 14.92 -1.66
N GLU A 245 -31.64 15.49 -2.88
CA GLU A 245 -31.42 16.91 -3.29
C GLU A 245 -30.11 17.63 -2.86
N GLU A 246 -29.18 16.96 -2.17
CA GLU A 246 -27.95 17.49 -1.54
C GLU A 246 -26.65 17.49 -2.41
N GLU A 247 -26.69 17.49 -3.75
CA GLU A 247 -25.48 17.22 -4.56
C GLU A 247 -24.36 18.30 -4.49
N GLU A 248 -24.69 19.58 -4.31
CA GLU A 248 -23.70 20.66 -4.22
C GLU A 248 -23.09 20.79 -2.81
N GLU A 249 -23.90 20.62 -1.75
CA GLU A 249 -23.42 20.57 -0.37
C GLU A 249 -22.59 19.31 -0.10
N ASP A 250 -22.99 18.17 -0.69
CA ASP A 250 -22.24 16.91 -0.64
C ASP A 250 -20.91 17.02 -1.41
N SER A 251 -20.86 17.75 -2.54
CA SER A 251 -19.61 18.04 -3.25
C SER A 251 -18.64 18.87 -2.40
N ILE A 252 -19.12 19.94 -1.77
CA ILE A 252 -18.31 20.78 -0.87
C ILE A 252 -17.85 19.99 0.37
N ALA A 253 -18.71 19.13 0.92
CA ALA A 253 -18.36 18.26 2.03
C ALA A 253 -17.27 17.25 1.65
N LYS A 254 -17.39 16.63 0.47
CA LYS A 254 -16.38 15.73 -0.11
C LYS A 254 -15.04 16.43 -0.33
N GLU A 255 -15.04 17.64 -0.87
CA GLU A 255 -13.82 18.43 -1.07
C GLU A 255 -13.15 18.78 0.27
N LYS A 256 -13.93 19.20 1.28
CA LYS A 256 -13.39 19.45 2.63
C LYS A 256 -12.81 18.19 3.28
N LEU A 257 -13.50 17.06 3.16
CA LEU A 257 -13.01 15.77 3.66
C LEU A 257 -11.72 15.35 2.95
N TYR A 258 -11.63 15.60 1.64
CA TYR A 258 -10.42 15.36 0.86
C TYR A 258 -9.26 16.22 1.33
N GLU A 259 -9.45 17.53 1.49
CA GLU A 259 -8.40 18.43 1.98
C GLU A 259 -7.97 18.10 3.42
N ASN A 260 -8.90 17.69 4.28
CA ASN A 260 -8.59 17.20 5.62
C ASN A 260 -7.75 15.91 5.57
N SER A 261 -8.10 14.95 4.72
CA SER A 261 -7.30 13.74 4.49
C SER A 261 -5.88 14.07 4.02
N LEU A 262 -5.73 15.02 3.08
CA LEU A 262 -4.41 15.48 2.64
C LEU A 262 -3.64 16.16 3.77
N LEU A 263 -4.31 16.95 4.61
CA LEU A 263 -3.68 17.57 5.78
C LEU A 263 -3.21 16.52 6.79
N GLU A 264 -4.01 15.49 7.05
CA GLU A 264 -3.63 14.37 7.89
C GLU A 264 -2.41 13.63 7.32
N ARG A 265 -2.40 13.37 6.01
CA ARG A 265 -1.25 12.77 5.30
C ARG A 265 0.01 13.63 5.39
N ARG A 266 -0.11 14.96 5.29
CA ARG A 266 1.00 15.91 5.51
C ARG A 266 1.52 15.90 6.95
N ASN A 267 0.66 15.68 7.93
CA ASN A 267 1.11 15.56 9.32
C ASN A 267 1.75 14.18 9.59
N ALA A 268 1.18 13.14 8.98
CA ALA A 268 1.55 11.74 9.14
C ALA A 268 2.95 11.41 8.62
N TYR A 269 3.34 11.87 7.42
CA TYR A 269 4.61 11.43 6.83
C TYR A 269 5.85 11.87 7.63
N HIS A 270 5.77 13.00 8.33
CA HIS A 270 6.82 13.46 9.27
C HIS A 270 7.02 12.52 10.47
N THR A 271 6.06 11.62 10.73
CA THR A 271 6.14 10.63 11.81
C THR A 271 6.77 9.31 11.37
N ILE A 272 7.30 9.23 10.14
CA ILE A 272 8.00 8.06 9.60
C ILE A 272 9.50 8.37 9.44
N PRO A 273 10.30 8.34 10.54
CA PRO A 273 11.74 8.57 10.48
C PRO A 273 12.43 7.73 9.42
N TYR A 274 13.47 8.30 8.79
CA TYR A 274 14.28 7.70 7.72
C TYR A 274 13.56 7.54 6.37
N TRP A 275 12.26 7.28 6.38
CA TRP A 275 11.45 7.14 5.17
C TRP A 275 10.89 8.45 4.64
N GLU A 276 10.80 9.50 5.46
CA GLU A 276 10.38 10.84 5.03
C GLU A 276 11.15 11.30 3.77
N GLU A 277 12.48 11.21 3.81
CA GLU A 277 13.30 11.64 2.68
C GLU A 277 13.14 10.75 1.45
N VAL A 278 12.92 9.45 1.66
CA VAL A 278 12.65 8.49 0.57
C VAL A 278 11.30 8.79 -0.08
N ILE A 279 10.26 9.08 0.71
CA ILE A 279 8.94 9.50 0.22
C ILE A 279 9.07 10.81 -0.57
N LEU A 280 9.88 11.75 -0.11
CA LEU A 280 10.08 13.02 -0.82
C LEU A 280 11.01 12.90 -2.05
N TYR A 281 11.63 11.74 -2.28
CA TYR A 281 12.60 11.55 -3.34
C TYR A 281 11.94 11.55 -4.72
N TYR A 282 10.76 10.94 -4.85
CA TYR A 282 10.00 10.85 -6.10
C TYR A 282 8.71 11.67 -6.05
N SER A 283 8.28 12.08 -7.23
CA SER A 283 7.04 12.85 -7.42
C SER A 283 5.77 12.09 -7.01
N SER A 284 5.79 10.75 -7.08
CA SER A 284 4.75 9.87 -6.55
C SER A 284 4.54 10.06 -5.05
N GLY A 285 5.62 10.16 -4.27
CA GLY A 285 5.54 10.35 -2.83
C GLY A 285 5.01 11.72 -2.45
N TRP A 286 5.38 12.77 -3.18
CA TRP A 286 4.78 14.11 -3.03
C TRP A 286 3.26 14.09 -3.23
N SER A 287 2.80 13.44 -4.30
CA SER A 287 1.37 13.30 -4.60
C SER A 287 0.62 12.60 -3.45
N SER A 288 1.23 11.57 -2.85
CA SER A 288 0.63 10.80 -1.75
C SER A 288 0.37 11.60 -0.46
N ILE A 289 1.00 12.77 -0.33
CA ILE A 289 0.84 13.71 0.77
C ILE A 289 0.26 15.06 0.30
N GLY A 290 -0.32 15.12 -0.90
CA GLY A 290 -1.00 16.32 -1.40
C GLY A 290 -0.08 17.50 -1.70
N LEU A 291 1.21 17.26 -1.97
CA LEU A 291 2.12 18.28 -2.51
C LEU A 291 2.00 18.36 -4.04
N ARG A 292 2.04 19.58 -4.58
CA ARG A 292 2.04 19.81 -6.03
C ARG A 292 3.44 19.60 -6.60
N PHE A 293 3.49 19.10 -7.83
CA PHE A 293 4.74 18.89 -8.55
C PHE A 293 5.48 20.21 -8.79
N PRO A 294 6.82 20.23 -8.68
CA PRO A 294 7.63 21.36 -9.16
C PRO A 294 7.65 21.49 -10.70
N TYR A 295 7.16 20.48 -11.43
CA TYR A 295 7.16 20.44 -12.89
C TYR A 295 5.74 20.15 -13.43
N GLU A 296 5.15 21.10 -14.16
CA GLU A 296 3.74 21.08 -14.57
C GLU A 296 3.38 20.03 -15.66
N ASN A 297 4.35 19.38 -16.31
CA ASN A 297 4.15 18.68 -17.60
C ASN A 297 4.54 17.18 -17.66
N TYR A 298 4.60 16.44 -16.54
CA TYR A 298 4.99 15.03 -16.59
C TYR A 298 3.86 14.06 -16.24
N ASN A 299 3.57 13.14 -17.16
CA ASN A 299 2.58 12.06 -17.01
C ASN A 299 3.15 10.81 -16.30
N LYS A 300 4.38 10.84 -15.76
CA LYS A 300 5.05 9.68 -15.10
C LYS A 300 5.75 10.10 -13.80
N PRO A 301 5.87 9.21 -12.80
CA PRO A 301 6.71 9.43 -11.62
C PRO A 301 8.16 9.70 -12.00
N ASN A 302 8.79 10.70 -11.37
CA ASN A 302 10.18 11.09 -11.64
C ASN A 302 10.90 11.46 -10.33
N PRO A 303 12.23 11.24 -10.23
CA PRO A 303 13.00 11.71 -9.09
C PRO A 303 13.01 13.24 -9.06
N ILE A 304 12.78 13.81 -7.88
CA ILE A 304 12.83 15.26 -7.62
C ILE A 304 14.24 15.65 -7.16
N VAL A 305 14.88 14.78 -6.39
CA VAL A 305 16.29 14.93 -6.00
C VAL A 305 17.14 14.37 -7.14
N VAL A 306 17.75 15.26 -7.91
CA VAL A 306 18.80 14.90 -8.87
C VAL A 306 20.10 14.84 -8.06
N ALA A 307 20.74 13.67 -7.99
CA ALA A 307 22.08 13.59 -7.43
C ALA A 307 23.01 14.50 -8.25
N ASP A 308 23.76 15.37 -7.57
CA ASP A 308 24.73 16.25 -8.21
C ASP A 308 25.73 15.36 -8.97
N PRO A 309 25.89 15.50 -10.30
CA PRO A 309 26.85 14.68 -11.02
C PRO A 309 28.24 15.06 -10.56
N SER A 310 28.87 14.17 -9.79
CA SER A 310 30.31 14.22 -9.47
C SER A 310 31.13 14.15 -10.74
#